data_AF-A0A4U5JJD7-F1
#
_entry.id   AF-A0A4U5JJD7-F1
#
_cell.length_a   1.000
_cell.length_b   1.000
_cell.length_c   1.000
_cell.angle_alpha   90.00
_cell.angle_beta   90.00
_cell.angle_gamma   90.00
#
_symmetry.space_group_name_H-M   'P 1'
#
loop_
_entity.id
_entity.type
_entity.pdbx_description
1 polymer ?
#
loop_
_entity_poly.entity_id
_entity_poly.type
_entity_poly.pdbx_seq_one_letter_code
_entity_poly.pdbx_strand_id
1 'polypeptide(L)'
;MQGGSPRLQPWGESDTHHDQEEVFYVQSGEATFEVTDAPDTEAAEAVSVGAGEVIRFPAGEFQTGYNEETNDEPVVGFALGAPAPKHDWDEIEAAIPCQACGEETGHGVSLSDGGAFEYTCLTCGNQFAI
;
A
#
# COMPACT_ATOMS: atom_id res chain seq x y z
N MET A 1 27.91 5.64 2.49
CA MET A 1 27.43 4.29 2.18
C MET A 1 26.26 4.01 3.10
N GLN A 2 25.05 4.34 2.66
CA GLN A 2 23.81 3.81 3.22
C GLN A 2 23.12 3.22 2.00
N GLY A 3 23.19 1.90 1.88
CA GLY A 3 22.50 1.17 0.84
C GLY A 3 21.04 1.12 1.23
N GLY A 4 20.22 1.97 0.62
CA GLY A 4 18.81 1.62 0.44
C GLY A 4 18.78 0.52 -0.61
N SER A 5 18.20 -0.62 -0.27
CA SER A 5 17.79 -1.61 -1.27
C SER A 5 17.00 -0.87 -2.35
N PRO A 6 17.22 -1.12 -3.66
CA PRO A 6 16.37 -0.52 -4.67
C PRO A 6 14.96 -1.06 -4.45
N ARG A 7 14.09 -0.29 -3.78
CA ARG A 7 12.66 -0.62 -3.66
C ARG A 7 12.15 -0.77 -5.10
N LEU A 8 11.66 -1.97 -5.41
CA LEU A 8 11.01 -2.34 -6.67
C LEU A 8 9.91 -1.32 -6.97
N GLN A 9 9.59 -1.02 -8.24
CA GLN A 9 8.51 -0.06 -8.54
C GLN A 9 7.17 -0.66 -8.12
N PRO A 10 6.60 -0.23 -6.98
CA PRO A 10 5.38 -0.81 -6.48
C PRO A 10 4.21 -0.19 -7.22
N TRP A 11 3.04 -0.83 -7.18
CA TRP A 11 1.82 -0.25 -7.77
C TRP A 11 1.26 0.92 -6.94
N GLY A 12 1.82 1.15 -5.76
CA GLY A 12 1.59 2.25 -4.83
C GLY A 12 2.50 2.11 -3.59
N GLU A 13 2.53 3.09 -2.70
CA GLU A 13 3.09 2.89 -1.36
C GLU A 13 2.25 1.92 -0.53
N SER A 14 2.80 1.40 0.58
CA SER A 14 2.02 0.53 1.45
C SER A 14 0.85 1.27 2.06
N ASP A 15 -0.33 0.69 1.96
CA ASP A 15 -1.56 1.30 2.43
C ASP A 15 -2.49 0.28 3.08
N THR A 16 -3.43 0.81 3.86
CA THR A 16 -4.58 0.05 4.35
C THR A 16 -5.85 0.89 4.27
N HIS A 17 -6.94 0.18 4.03
CA HIS A 17 -8.30 0.70 4.16
C HIS A 17 -8.90 0.23 5.48
N HIS A 18 -9.34 1.15 6.32
CA HIS A 18 -9.97 0.86 7.61
C HIS A 18 -11.46 0.52 7.48
N ASP A 19 -12.09 0.86 6.34
CA ASP A 19 -13.51 0.63 6.09
C ASP A 19 -13.81 -0.38 4.97
N GLN A 20 -12.79 -0.92 4.31
CA GLN A 20 -12.90 -1.87 3.20
C GLN A 20 -11.99 -3.08 3.39
N GLU A 21 -12.46 -4.24 2.94
CA GLU A 21 -11.57 -5.33 2.55
C GLU A 21 -11.15 -5.12 1.09
N GLU A 22 -9.95 -5.61 0.76
CA GLU A 22 -9.46 -5.65 -0.60
C GLU A 22 -9.21 -7.09 -1.03
N VAL A 23 -9.60 -7.41 -2.26
CA VAL A 23 -9.40 -8.72 -2.87
C VAL A 23 -8.67 -8.53 -4.19
N PHE A 24 -7.56 -9.24 -4.34
CA PHE A 24 -6.77 -9.25 -5.56
C PHE A 24 -6.85 -10.62 -6.21
N TYR A 25 -7.31 -10.66 -7.46
CA TYR A 25 -7.28 -11.86 -8.30
C TYR A 25 -6.22 -11.69 -9.39
N VAL A 26 -5.26 -12.62 -9.47
CA VAL A 26 -4.21 -12.59 -10.48
C VAL A 26 -4.67 -13.40 -11.69
N GLN A 27 -4.92 -12.73 -12.81
CA GLN A 27 -5.34 -13.37 -14.07
C GLN A 27 -4.17 -14.02 -14.81
N SER A 28 -3.01 -13.37 -14.82
CA SER A 28 -1.78 -13.90 -15.43
C SER A 28 -0.53 -13.30 -14.76
N GLY A 29 0.59 -14.02 -14.82
CA GLY A 29 1.83 -13.65 -14.13
C GLY A 29 1.82 -14.11 -12.66
N GLU A 30 2.76 -13.58 -11.88
CA GLU A 30 2.87 -13.77 -10.43
C GLU A 30 3.10 -12.41 -9.76
N ALA A 31 2.24 -12.06 -8.81
CA ALA A 31 2.39 -10.85 -7.99
C ALA A 31 3.03 -11.21 -6.66
N THR A 32 3.82 -10.31 -6.09
CA THR A 32 4.22 -10.37 -4.68
C THR A 32 3.46 -9.30 -3.91
N PHE A 33 3.01 -9.64 -2.72
CA PHE A 33 2.45 -8.71 -1.75
C PHE A 33 3.31 -8.70 -0.49
N GLU A 34 3.78 -7.53 -0.06
CA GLU A 34 4.31 -7.31 1.28
C GLU A 34 3.14 -7.00 2.23
N VAL A 35 3.03 -7.73 3.35
CA VAL A 35 1.86 -7.70 4.25
C VAL A 35 2.28 -7.50 5.70
N THR A 36 1.62 -6.61 6.43
CA THR A 36 1.91 -6.35 7.85
C THR A 36 0.70 -5.76 8.59
N ASP A 37 0.66 -5.91 9.91
CA ASP A 37 -0.41 -5.38 10.80
C ASP A 37 -0.13 -3.94 11.28
N ALA A 38 0.99 -3.34 10.86
CA ALA A 38 1.45 -2.03 11.33
C ALA A 38 2.11 -1.24 10.20
N PRO A 39 2.15 0.10 10.28
CA PRO A 39 2.83 0.96 9.30
C PRO A 39 4.36 0.90 9.44
N ASP A 40 4.91 -0.31 9.32
CA ASP A 40 6.32 -0.67 9.38
C ASP A 40 6.58 -1.77 8.33
N THR A 41 7.01 -1.35 7.15
CA THR A 41 7.29 -2.25 6.01
C THR A 41 8.47 -3.18 6.26
N GLU A 42 9.37 -2.85 7.19
CA GLU A 42 10.51 -3.72 7.52
C GLU A 42 10.05 -5.00 8.25
N ALA A 43 8.86 -4.98 8.83
CA ALA A 43 8.23 -6.13 9.48
C ALA A 43 7.35 -6.97 8.52
N ALA A 44 7.23 -6.57 7.25
CA ALA A 44 6.30 -7.20 6.32
C ALA A 44 6.71 -8.62 5.90
N GLU A 45 5.70 -9.48 5.74
CA GLU A 45 5.83 -10.80 5.15
C GLU A 45 5.53 -10.73 3.65
N ALA A 46 6.40 -11.32 2.83
CA ALA A 46 6.20 -11.42 1.39
C ALA A 46 5.35 -12.66 1.04
N VAL A 47 4.28 -12.44 0.27
CA VAL A 47 3.35 -13.47 -0.20
C VAL A 47 3.28 -13.45 -1.72
N SER A 48 3.66 -14.55 -2.36
CA SER A 48 3.53 -14.72 -3.82
C SER A 48 2.13 -15.23 -4.18
N VAL A 49 1.53 -14.63 -5.21
CA VAL A 49 0.18 -14.94 -5.72
C VAL A 49 0.26 -15.12 -7.23
N GLY A 50 0.10 -16.36 -7.67
CA GLY A 50 0.23 -16.77 -9.07
C GLY A 50 -1.06 -16.66 -9.87
N ALA A 51 -0.94 -16.94 -11.18
CA ALA A 51 -2.07 -16.93 -12.09
C ALA A 51 -3.21 -17.89 -11.66
N GLY A 52 -4.42 -17.35 -11.56
CA GLY A 52 -5.61 -18.05 -11.09
C GLY A 52 -5.83 -17.99 -9.57
N GLU A 53 -4.90 -17.41 -8.83
CA GLU A 53 -4.97 -17.30 -7.38
C GLU A 53 -5.60 -15.97 -6.92
N VAL A 54 -6.02 -15.97 -5.66
CA VAL A 54 -6.67 -14.83 -5.01
C VAL A 54 -6.07 -14.60 -3.63
N ILE A 55 -5.86 -13.35 -3.29
CA ILE A 55 -5.51 -12.91 -1.94
C ILE A 55 -6.53 -11.87 -1.45
N ARG A 56 -6.82 -11.90 -0.15
CA ARG A 56 -7.75 -10.99 0.50
C ARG A 56 -7.07 -10.35 1.70
N PHE A 57 -7.17 -9.03 1.79
CA PHE A 57 -6.76 -8.23 2.92
C PHE A 57 -8.02 -7.77 3.67
N PRO A 58 -8.17 -8.06 4.98
CA PRO A 58 -9.21 -7.46 5.78
C PRO A 58 -8.93 -5.97 5.99
N ALA A 59 -9.95 -5.24 6.44
CA ALA A 59 -9.78 -3.84 6.80
C ALA A 59 -8.71 -3.66 7.90
N GLY A 60 -7.82 -2.68 7.72
CA GLY A 60 -6.72 -2.34 8.63
C GLY A 60 -5.44 -3.16 8.46
N GLU A 61 -5.37 -4.13 7.53
CA GLU A 61 -4.13 -4.82 7.18
C GLU A 61 -3.38 -4.02 6.11
N PHE A 62 -2.10 -3.74 6.34
CA PHE A 62 -1.27 -3.02 5.37
C PHE A 62 -0.77 -3.99 4.29
N GLN A 63 -0.87 -3.55 3.05
CA GLN A 63 -0.37 -4.28 1.89
C GLN A 63 0.48 -3.39 1.00
N THR A 64 1.41 -3.99 0.23
CA THR A 64 1.95 -3.42 -1.00
C THR A 64 2.03 -4.50 -2.07
N GLY A 65 1.27 -4.37 -3.15
CA GLY A 65 1.36 -5.25 -4.32
C GLY A 65 2.39 -4.76 -5.36
N TYR A 66 3.19 -5.69 -5.89
CA TYR A 66 4.13 -5.39 -6.97
C TYR A 66 4.43 -6.60 -7.87
N ASN A 67 4.95 -6.31 -9.06
CA ASN A 67 5.55 -7.32 -9.94
C ASN A 67 7.07 -7.32 -9.71
N GLU A 68 7.62 -8.44 -9.27
CA GLU A 68 9.06 -8.60 -9.02
C GLU A 68 9.89 -8.26 -10.26
N GLU A 69 11.03 -7.58 -10.08
CA GLU A 69 11.94 -7.27 -11.20
C GLU A 69 12.50 -8.55 -11.84
N THR A 70 12.59 -9.64 -11.07
CA THR A 70 13.04 -10.94 -11.57
C THR A 70 12.00 -11.67 -12.42
N ASN A 71 10.76 -11.17 -12.49
CA ASN A 71 9.73 -11.79 -13.30
C ASN A 71 9.91 -11.43 -14.78
N ASP A 72 9.88 -12.45 -15.64
CA ASP A 72 10.04 -12.30 -17.09
C ASP A 72 8.75 -11.83 -17.80
N GLU A 73 7.59 -11.90 -17.11
CA GLU A 73 6.27 -11.64 -17.66
C GLU A 73 5.52 -10.57 -16.84
N PRO A 74 4.64 -9.76 -17.48
CA PRO A 74 3.80 -8.83 -16.76
C PRO A 74 2.72 -9.54 -15.96
N VAL A 75 2.34 -8.93 -14.83
CA VAL A 75 1.16 -9.33 -14.07
C VAL A 75 -0.07 -8.64 -14.63
N VAL A 76 -1.15 -9.40 -14.80
CA VAL A 76 -2.50 -8.86 -15.01
C VAL A 76 -3.33 -9.29 -13.82
N GLY A 77 -3.80 -8.32 -13.03
CA GLY A 77 -4.60 -8.56 -11.84
C GLY A 77 -5.83 -7.66 -11.77
N PHE A 78 -6.78 -8.06 -10.94
CA PHE A 78 -7.97 -7.29 -10.61
C PHE A 78 -7.96 -6.99 -9.12
N ALA A 79 -7.97 -5.70 -8.76
CA ALA A 79 -8.18 -5.25 -7.39
C ALA A 79 -9.67 -4.92 -7.18
N LEU A 80 -10.24 -5.44 -6.11
CA LEU A 80 -11.66 -5.32 -5.77
C LEU A 80 -11.79 -4.88 -4.32
N GLY A 81 -12.30 -3.67 -4.08
CA GLY A 81 -12.66 -3.20 -2.75
C GLY A 81 -14.11 -3.49 -2.38
N ALA A 82 -14.37 -3.93 -1.15
CA ALA A 82 -15.71 -4.14 -0.60
C ALA A 82 -15.82 -3.65 0.85
N PRO A 83 -16.91 -3.01 1.28
CA PRO A 83 -18.04 -2.51 0.48
C PRO A 83 -17.60 -1.44 -0.53
N ALA A 84 -18.53 -0.94 -1.36
CA ALA A 84 -18.20 0.14 -2.29
C ALA A 84 -17.61 1.36 -1.52
N PRO A 85 -16.62 2.06 -2.09
CA PRO A 85 -15.96 3.16 -1.42
C PRO A 85 -16.99 4.22 -1.06
N LYS A 86 -16.97 4.68 0.19
CA LYS A 86 -17.81 5.79 0.63
C LYS A 86 -17.24 7.16 0.25
N HIS A 87 -16.09 7.17 -0.46
CA HIS A 87 -15.25 8.36 -0.68
C HIS A 87 -14.77 8.98 0.64
N ASP A 88 -14.60 8.16 1.67
CA ASP A 88 -14.07 8.58 2.96
C ASP A 88 -12.55 8.40 2.94
N TRP A 89 -11.83 9.45 2.50
CA TRP A 89 -10.38 9.41 2.44
C TRP A 89 -9.75 9.26 3.83
N ASP A 90 -10.46 9.66 4.88
CA ASP A 90 -10.02 9.53 6.28
C ASP A 90 -9.89 8.06 6.71
N GLU A 91 -10.48 7.12 5.96
CA GLU A 91 -10.37 5.67 6.19
C GLU A 91 -9.17 5.05 5.46
N ILE A 92 -8.38 5.83 4.72
CA ILE A 92 -7.14 5.37 4.08
C ILE A 92 -5.94 5.82 4.90
N GLU A 93 -5.06 4.87 5.21
CA GLU A 93 -3.80 5.12 5.88
C GLU A 93 -2.63 4.62 5.03
N ALA A 94 -1.69 5.51 4.75
CA ALA A 94 -0.46 5.18 4.01
C ALA A 94 0.74 5.06 4.97
N ALA A 95 1.50 3.99 4.85
CA ALA A 95 2.77 3.80 5.54
C ALA A 95 3.91 4.38 4.69
N ILE A 96 4.31 5.61 5.00
CA ILE A 96 5.35 6.35 4.26
C ILE A 96 6.33 7.07 5.21
N PRO A 97 7.54 7.42 4.74
CA PRO A 97 8.51 8.17 5.55
C PRO A 97 7.99 9.57 5.92
N CYS A 98 7.92 9.87 7.21
CA CYS A 98 7.56 11.21 7.65
C CYS A 98 8.75 12.16 7.55
N GLN A 99 8.58 13.30 6.86
CA GLN A 99 9.63 14.30 6.67
C GLN A 99 10.10 14.97 7.98
N ALA A 100 9.30 14.90 9.05
CA ALA A 100 9.62 15.45 10.36
C ALA A 100 10.16 14.40 11.35
N CYS A 101 9.58 13.20 11.37
CA CYS A 101 10.04 12.11 12.25
C CYS A 101 11.32 11.48 11.74
N GLY A 102 11.49 11.40 10.42
CA GLY A 102 12.62 10.71 9.77
C GLY A 102 12.47 9.19 9.69
N GLU A 103 11.35 8.65 10.18
CA GLU A 103 11.01 7.23 10.20
C GLU A 103 9.72 7.00 9.39
N GLU A 104 9.48 5.76 8.98
CA GLU A 104 8.21 5.34 8.37
C GLU A 104 7.10 5.34 9.43
N THR A 105 5.95 5.91 9.08
CA THR A 105 4.81 6.04 9.99
C THR A 105 3.51 6.01 9.21
N GLY A 106 2.40 5.74 9.90
CA GLY A 106 1.06 5.89 9.36
C GLY A 106 0.72 7.36 9.06
N HIS A 107 0.13 7.59 7.90
CA HIS A 107 -0.36 8.90 7.46
C HIS A 107 -1.82 8.79 7.03
N GLY A 108 -2.68 9.63 7.60
CA GLY A 108 -4.02 9.83 7.04
C GLY A 108 -3.91 10.50 5.68
N VAL A 109 -4.72 10.04 4.72
CA VAL A 109 -4.73 10.55 3.35
C VAL A 109 -5.95 11.44 3.15
N SER A 110 -5.76 12.59 2.51
CA SER A 110 -6.86 13.44 2.05
C SER A 110 -6.62 13.94 0.65
N LEU A 111 -7.68 14.34 -0.04
CA LEU A 111 -7.60 14.98 -1.35
C LEU A 111 -7.85 16.48 -1.22
N SER A 112 -6.87 17.29 -1.60
CA SER A 112 -7.01 18.74 -1.63
C SER A 112 -8.01 19.20 -2.70
N ASP A 113 -8.50 20.44 -2.58
CA ASP A 113 -9.38 21.07 -3.59
C ASP A 113 -8.76 21.10 -5.00
N GLY A 114 -7.42 21.07 -5.09
CA GLY A 114 -6.67 21.02 -6.36
C GLY A 114 -6.47 19.60 -6.92
N GLY A 115 -6.95 18.57 -6.22
CA GLY A 115 -6.80 17.16 -6.62
C GLY A 115 -5.44 16.54 -6.28
N ALA A 116 -4.60 17.21 -5.51
CA ALA A 116 -3.37 16.63 -4.97
C ALA A 116 -3.66 15.87 -3.68
N PHE A 117 -2.95 14.76 -3.46
CA PHE A 117 -3.00 14.02 -2.19
C PHE A 117 -2.21 14.77 -1.11
N GLU A 118 -2.82 14.90 0.04
CA GLU A 118 -2.23 15.45 1.26
C GLU A 118 -2.14 14.34 2.30
N TYR A 119 -0.99 14.29 2.98
CA TYR A 119 -0.66 13.27 3.96
C TYR A 119 -0.45 13.93 5.31
N THR A 120 -1.13 13.42 6.34
CA THR A 120 -0.97 13.88 7.72
C THR A 120 -0.38 12.77 8.58
N CYS A 121 0.85 12.95 9.07
CA CYS A 121 1.51 11.98 9.93
C CYS A 121 0.71 11.78 11.23
N LEU A 122 0.27 10.55 11.50
CA LEU A 122 -0.55 10.21 12.68
C LEU A 122 0.27 10.22 13.98
N THR A 123 1.60 10.26 13.90
CA THR A 123 2.49 10.33 15.07
C THR A 123 2.76 11.76 15.53
N CYS A 124 3.06 12.69 14.60
CA CYS A 124 3.51 14.05 14.95
C CYS A 124 2.64 15.17 14.38
N GLY A 125 1.67 14.85 13.51
CA GLY A 125 0.79 15.82 12.86
C GLY A 125 1.44 16.63 11.73
N ASN A 126 2.66 16.29 11.30
CA ASN A 126 3.28 16.95 10.15
C ASN A 126 2.47 16.67 8.88
N GLN A 127 2.23 17.71 8.08
CA GLN A 127 1.46 17.63 6.85
C GLN A 127 2.34 17.93 5.64
N PHE A 128 2.15 17.18 4.57
CA PHE A 128 2.80 17.42 3.28
C PHE A 128 1.96 16.89 2.12
N ALA A 129 2.21 17.42 0.94
CA ALA A 129 1.62 16.95 -0.32
C ALA A 129 2.73 16.42 -1.23
N ILE A 130 2.39 15.45 -2.08
CA ILE A 130 3.30 14.83 -3.06
C ILE A 130 2.74 15.04 -4.47
#